data_AF-A0A970NX11-F1
#
_entry.id   AF-A0A970NX11-F1
#
_cell.length_a   1.000
_cell.length_b   1.000
_cell.length_c   1.000
_cell.angle_alpha   90.00
_cell.angle_beta   90.00
_cell.angle_gamma   90.00
#
_symmetry.space_group_name_H-M   'P 1'
#
loop_
_entity.id
_entity.type
_entity.pdbx_description
1 polymer ?
#
loop_
_entity_poly.entity_id
_entity_poly.type
_entity_poly.pdbx_seq_one_letter_code
_entity_poly.pdbx_strand_id
1 'polypeptide(L)'
;MNWDKVQITREGSREKVPAQAPIIVSASRSTDIPAFYADWFFKRVEIGYSAWINPFNGVKSYVSYHNTRFIVFWSKNPRPLIPYLDYLKGRKIGTYIQYSLNDYELNGLERGVPKLQFRIDTFKMLVDRLGLNSVIWRFDPMILTDDIHIDDLLHRVENIGNQLKGYTEKLVFSYADIAAYRRVKANLEKSNIPYHEWTLSEMDVFAQELAKLNEQWGFTLATCGEKIDLERYHVAHNKCIDDDLIIRRAYEDAILMKFLGVQIVDSSLFEAPENAISLPNGWFAIKTKNNRDNGQRAFCGCITSKDIGEYNTCAHQCEYCYANTSKQSAIDNLKRHWSNPYSETIIGI
;
A
#
# COMPACT_ATOMS: atom_id res chain seq x y z
N MET A 1 17.39 7.15 5.77
CA MET A 1 17.14 7.53 7.17
C MET A 1 17.46 6.32 8.05
N ASN A 2 18.20 6.50 9.13
CA ASN A 2 18.43 5.42 10.10
C ASN A 2 17.37 5.53 11.19
N TRP A 3 16.55 4.50 11.34
CA TRP A 3 15.64 4.39 12.48
C TRP A 3 16.43 4.23 13.77
N ASP A 4 15.87 4.73 14.87
CA ASP A 4 16.40 4.45 16.20
C ASP A 4 16.53 2.93 16.40
N LYS A 5 17.59 2.52 17.08
CA LYS A 5 17.83 1.12 17.40
C LYS A 5 17.52 0.88 18.87
N VAL A 6 16.77 -0.17 19.13
CA VAL A 6 16.49 -0.68 20.48
C VAL A 6 17.12 -2.06 20.64
N GLN A 7 17.44 -2.45 21.87
CA GLN A 7 17.87 -3.81 22.17
C GLN A 7 16.64 -4.67 22.41
N ILE A 8 16.52 -5.77 21.67
CA ILE A 8 15.46 -6.78 21.87
C ILE A 8 16.10 -8.09 22.33
N THR A 9 15.32 -8.90 23.05
CA THR A 9 15.69 -10.28 23.38
C THR A 9 15.02 -11.22 22.39
N ARG A 10 15.79 -12.02 21.67
CA ARG A 10 15.27 -13.02 20.75
C ARG A 10 14.54 -14.12 21.49
N GLU A 11 13.45 -14.59 20.90
CA GLU A 11 12.67 -15.68 21.45
C GLU A 11 13.45 -16.99 21.31
N GLY A 12 13.36 -17.87 22.30
CA GLY A 12 14.07 -19.15 22.30
C GLY A 12 15.57 -19.09 22.60
N SER A 13 16.30 -18.01 22.26
CA SER A 13 17.78 -17.96 22.42
C SER A 13 18.29 -17.08 23.57
N ARG A 14 17.44 -16.26 24.22
CA ARG A 14 17.83 -15.21 25.21
C ARG A 14 18.90 -14.22 24.71
N GLU A 15 19.26 -14.28 23.44
CA GLU A 15 20.25 -13.43 22.80
C GLU A 15 19.71 -12.00 22.69
N LYS A 16 20.52 -11.01 23.04
CA LYS A 16 20.19 -9.59 22.84
C LYS A 16 20.72 -9.12 21.50
N VAL A 17 19.84 -8.59 20.66
CA VAL A 17 20.19 -8.09 19.32
C VAL A 17 19.65 -6.68 19.10
N PRO A 18 20.36 -5.84 18.31
CA PRO A 18 19.84 -4.53 17.92
C PRO A 18 18.72 -4.68 16.89
N ALA A 19 17.61 -3.96 17.09
CA ALA A 19 16.47 -3.90 16.18
C ALA A 19 16.13 -2.45 15.84
N GLN A 20 15.77 -2.19 14.58
CA GLN A 20 15.23 -0.90 14.14
C GLN A 20 13.83 -0.71 14.73
N ALA A 21 13.54 0.45 15.33
CA ALA A 21 12.26 0.76 15.95
C ALA A 21 11.55 1.91 15.19
N PRO A 22 10.96 1.63 14.02
CA PRO A 22 10.31 2.65 13.20
C PRO A 22 9.03 3.21 13.82
N ILE A 23 8.73 4.48 13.52
CA ILE A 23 7.45 5.11 13.87
C ILE A 23 6.34 4.65 12.92
N ILE A 24 6.67 4.49 11.62
CA ILE A 24 5.75 4.06 10.57
C ILE A 24 6.28 2.76 9.96
N VAL A 25 5.42 1.73 9.98
CA VAL A 25 5.70 0.45 9.33
C VAL A 25 4.88 0.34 8.05
N SER A 26 5.54 -0.02 6.95
CA SER A 26 4.88 -0.54 5.76
C SER A 26 4.75 -2.05 5.93
N ALA A 27 3.53 -2.55 6.14
CA ALA A 27 3.27 -3.98 6.30
C ALA A 27 2.76 -4.59 4.98
N SER A 28 3.35 -4.16 3.87
CA SER A 28 3.39 -4.83 2.55
C SER A 28 3.89 -3.89 1.46
N ARG A 29 4.78 -4.39 0.58
CA ARG A 29 5.08 -3.80 -0.74
C ARG A 29 5.44 -4.91 -1.74
N SER A 30 6.28 -5.85 -1.30
CA SER A 30 6.68 -7.06 -2.03
C SER A 30 5.83 -8.30 -1.69
N THR A 31 5.10 -8.25 -0.57
CA THR A 31 4.25 -9.33 -0.04
C THR A 31 2.84 -8.83 0.21
N ASP A 32 1.83 -9.66 0.00
CA ASP A 32 0.47 -9.38 0.48
C ASP A 32 0.28 -9.95 1.90
N ILE A 33 0.87 -9.28 2.90
CA ILE A 33 0.76 -9.68 4.31
C ILE A 33 -0.70 -9.79 4.76
N PRO A 34 -1.59 -8.82 4.47
CA PRO A 34 -3.00 -8.94 4.85
C PRO A 34 -3.70 -10.19 4.32
N ALA A 35 -3.34 -10.66 3.12
CA ALA A 35 -3.98 -11.83 2.51
C ALA A 35 -3.44 -13.17 3.04
N PHE A 36 -2.14 -13.27 3.33
CA PHE A 36 -1.49 -14.56 3.56
C PHE A 36 -0.80 -14.71 4.92
N TYR A 37 -0.48 -13.61 5.61
CA TYR A 37 0.40 -13.59 6.77
C TYR A 37 -0.10 -12.67 7.89
N ALA A 38 -1.41 -12.41 7.94
CA ALA A 38 -1.99 -11.50 8.93
C ALA A 38 -1.79 -12.04 10.35
N ASP A 39 -2.12 -13.31 10.58
CA ASP A 39 -1.92 -14.03 11.85
C ASP A 39 -0.46 -13.97 12.33
N TRP A 40 0.49 -14.26 11.45
CA TRP A 40 1.91 -14.11 11.70
C TRP A 40 2.27 -12.69 12.12
N PHE A 41 1.86 -11.70 11.31
CA PHE A 41 2.21 -10.31 11.56
C PHE A 41 1.71 -9.84 12.93
N PHE A 42 0.45 -10.14 13.27
CA PHE A 42 -0.10 -9.77 14.57
C PHE A 42 0.54 -10.52 15.73
N LYS A 43 0.94 -11.79 15.52
CA LYS A 43 1.75 -12.50 16.52
C LYS A 43 3.11 -11.83 16.72
N ARG A 44 3.76 -11.36 15.65
CA ARG A 44 5.03 -10.62 15.74
C ARG A 44 4.87 -9.26 16.43
N VAL A 45 3.75 -8.57 16.22
CA VAL A 45 3.44 -7.31 16.93
C VAL A 45 3.21 -7.57 18.42
N GLU A 46 2.56 -8.68 18.79
CA GLU A 46 2.39 -9.11 20.18
C GLU A 46 3.74 -9.39 20.85
N ILE A 47 4.63 -10.15 20.19
CA ILE A 47 5.99 -10.45 20.66
C ILE A 47 6.87 -9.19 20.70
N GLY A 48 6.63 -8.23 19.80
CA GLY A 48 7.28 -6.91 19.78
C GLY A 48 8.39 -6.73 18.74
N TYR A 49 8.65 -7.73 17.90
CA TYR A 49 9.58 -7.62 16.77
C TYR A 49 9.33 -8.68 15.70
N SER A 50 9.88 -8.51 14.50
CA SER A 50 10.10 -9.58 13.51
C SER A 50 11.51 -9.52 12.94
N ALA A 51 11.97 -10.63 12.39
CA ALA A 51 13.16 -10.65 11.55
C ALA A 51 12.79 -10.22 10.13
N TRP A 52 13.70 -9.47 9.51
CA TRP A 52 13.60 -9.00 8.13
C TRP A 52 14.92 -9.24 7.41
N ILE A 53 14.83 -9.89 6.25
CA ILE A 53 15.98 -10.15 5.38
C ILE A 53 16.04 -9.06 4.33
N ASN A 54 17.18 -8.37 4.25
CA ASN A 54 17.38 -7.38 3.21
C ASN A 54 17.44 -8.07 1.84
N PRO A 55 16.55 -7.73 0.88
CA PRO A 55 16.44 -8.43 -0.39
C PRO A 55 17.64 -8.23 -1.33
N PHE A 56 18.50 -7.23 -1.07
CA PHE A 56 19.64 -6.90 -1.93
C PHE A 56 20.94 -7.56 -1.49
N ASN A 57 21.12 -7.78 -0.18
CA ASN A 57 22.37 -8.35 0.36
C ASN A 57 22.17 -9.59 1.25
N GLY A 58 20.93 -10.01 1.48
CA GLY A 58 20.60 -11.21 2.27
C GLY A 58 20.84 -11.07 3.78
N VAL A 59 21.24 -9.88 4.26
CA VAL A 59 21.55 -9.70 5.68
C VAL A 59 20.26 -9.73 6.51
N LYS A 60 20.20 -10.66 7.47
CA LYS A 60 19.14 -10.73 8.48
C LYS A 60 19.30 -9.57 9.47
N SER A 61 18.21 -8.85 9.70
CA SER A 61 18.10 -7.81 10.71
C SER A 61 16.75 -7.90 11.41
N TYR A 62 16.53 -7.08 12.43
CA TYR A 62 15.30 -7.11 13.23
C TYR A 62 14.60 -5.76 13.19
N VAL A 63 13.27 -5.81 13.16
CA VAL A 63 12.38 -4.65 13.24
C VAL A 63 11.55 -4.80 14.50
N SER A 64 11.72 -3.87 15.44
CA SER A 64 10.92 -3.78 16.65
C SER A 64 9.68 -2.93 16.42
N TYR A 65 8.56 -3.33 16.99
CA TYR A 65 7.30 -2.59 16.94
C TYR A 65 7.10 -1.65 18.14
N HIS A 66 8.12 -1.50 18.98
CA HIS A 66 8.03 -0.72 20.23
C HIS A 66 7.63 0.75 20.00
N ASN A 67 8.17 1.37 18.95
CA ASN A 67 7.92 2.76 18.62
C ASN A 67 6.80 2.95 17.60
N THR A 68 6.26 1.87 17.03
CA THR A 68 5.29 1.93 15.94
C THR A 68 4.02 2.66 16.37
N ARG A 69 3.70 3.74 15.66
CA ARG A 69 2.46 4.53 15.84
C ARG A 69 1.50 4.37 14.67
N PHE A 70 2.03 4.01 13.49
CA PHE A 70 1.20 3.88 12.29
C PHE A 70 1.64 2.70 11.42
N ILE A 71 0.68 1.95 10.90
CA ILE A 71 0.91 0.85 9.95
C ILE A 71 0.11 1.10 8.68
N VAL A 72 0.79 1.09 7.54
CA VAL A 72 0.14 1.12 6.22
C VAL A 72 0.18 -0.26 5.62
N PHE A 73 -0.99 -0.76 5.20
CA PHE A 73 -1.13 -2.03 4.52
C PHE A 73 -1.39 -1.82 3.02
N TRP A 74 -1.01 -2.80 2.24
CA TRP A 74 -1.29 -3.00 0.82
C TRP A 74 -1.81 -4.41 0.62
N SER A 75 -2.88 -4.56 -0.14
CA SER A 75 -3.43 -5.88 -0.40
C SER A 75 -4.31 -5.91 -1.64
N LYS A 76 -4.44 -7.09 -2.25
CA LYS A 76 -5.49 -7.47 -3.18
C LYS A 76 -6.60 -8.30 -2.51
N ASN A 77 -6.35 -8.80 -1.31
CA ASN A 77 -7.33 -9.53 -0.50
C ASN A 77 -7.13 -9.29 1.01
N PRO A 78 -7.47 -8.08 1.52
CA PRO A 78 -7.31 -7.73 2.93
C PRO A 78 -8.38 -8.36 3.84
N ARG A 79 -9.25 -9.25 3.35
CA ARG A 79 -10.30 -9.89 4.15
C ARG A 79 -9.79 -10.55 5.44
N PRO A 80 -8.62 -11.24 5.46
CA PRO A 80 -8.08 -11.86 6.67
C PRO A 80 -7.54 -10.85 7.70
N LEU A 81 -7.36 -9.57 7.32
CA LEU A 81 -6.92 -8.52 8.23
C LEU A 81 -8.02 -8.08 9.21
N ILE A 82 -9.29 -8.19 8.80
CA ILE A 82 -10.45 -7.63 9.52
C ILE A 82 -10.49 -8.02 11.02
N PRO A 83 -10.29 -9.29 11.42
CA PRO A 83 -10.34 -9.69 12.83
C PRO A 83 -9.30 -9.00 13.72
N TYR A 84 -8.23 -8.47 13.14
CA TYR A 84 -7.11 -7.86 13.87
C TYR A 84 -7.18 -6.34 13.97
N LEU A 85 -8.15 -5.69 13.30
CA LEU A 85 -8.26 -4.24 13.30
C LEU A 85 -8.53 -3.67 14.70
N ASP A 86 -9.30 -4.39 15.52
CA ASP A 86 -9.53 -4.00 16.93
C ASP A 86 -8.28 -4.09 17.78
N TYR A 87 -7.39 -5.04 17.49
CA TYR A 87 -6.12 -5.15 18.18
C TYR A 87 -5.27 -3.88 17.96
N LEU A 88 -5.21 -3.37 16.72
CA LEU A 88 -4.51 -2.10 16.43
C LEU A 88 -5.16 -0.92 17.15
N LYS A 89 -6.49 -0.84 17.13
CA LYS A 89 -7.24 0.21 17.83
C LYS A 89 -6.96 0.21 19.33
N GLY A 90 -6.99 -0.96 19.97
CA GLY A 90 -6.67 -1.12 21.40
C GLY A 90 -5.22 -0.74 21.74
N ARG A 91 -4.29 -0.92 20.80
CA ARG A 91 -2.88 -0.52 20.91
C ARG A 91 -2.63 0.94 20.55
N LYS A 92 -3.67 1.69 20.14
CA LYS A 92 -3.58 3.06 19.60
C LYS A 92 -2.60 3.17 18.42
N ILE A 93 -2.58 2.16 17.56
CA ILE A 93 -1.78 2.18 16.33
C ILE A 93 -2.70 2.57 15.17
N GLY A 94 -2.42 3.70 14.54
CA GLY A 94 -3.17 4.19 13.38
C GLY A 94 -2.94 3.32 12.15
N THR A 95 -3.92 3.25 11.25
CA THR A 95 -3.78 2.51 10.00
C THR A 95 -4.67 3.02 8.87
N TYR A 96 -4.24 2.74 7.64
CA TYR A 96 -5.07 2.70 6.44
C TYR A 96 -4.54 1.61 5.48
N ILE A 97 -5.36 1.26 4.49
CA ILE A 97 -5.13 0.17 3.56
C ILE A 97 -5.12 0.69 2.13
N GLN A 98 -4.07 0.38 1.40
CA GLN A 98 -3.93 0.51 -0.04
C GLN A 98 -4.52 -0.75 -0.69
N TYR A 99 -5.76 -0.68 -1.14
CA TYR A 99 -6.48 -1.83 -1.69
C TYR A 99 -6.45 -1.79 -3.23
N SER A 100 -5.65 -2.69 -3.81
CA SER A 100 -5.66 -2.95 -5.25
C SER A 100 -6.92 -3.72 -5.68
N LEU A 101 -7.85 -3.00 -6.30
CA LEU A 101 -9.05 -3.53 -6.96
C LEU A 101 -8.90 -3.33 -8.46
N ASN A 102 -8.24 -4.29 -9.09
CA ASN A 102 -8.18 -4.39 -10.54
C ASN A 102 -9.24 -5.39 -11.01
N ASP A 103 -9.91 -5.11 -12.13
CA ASP A 103 -10.78 -6.08 -12.76
C ASP A 103 -10.05 -6.78 -13.91
N TYR A 104 -9.42 -7.91 -13.61
CA TYR A 104 -8.78 -8.79 -14.60
C TYR A 104 -9.28 -10.23 -14.47
N GLU A 105 -10.49 -10.42 -13.93
CA GLU A 105 -11.05 -11.75 -13.63
C GLU A 105 -11.20 -12.58 -14.91
N LEU A 106 -11.77 -11.99 -15.96
CA LEU A 106 -12.00 -12.66 -17.24
C LEU A 106 -10.70 -12.95 -18.01
N ASN A 107 -9.71 -12.06 -17.90
CA ASN A 107 -8.43 -12.19 -18.63
C ASN A 107 -7.42 -13.09 -17.91
N GLY A 108 -7.68 -13.47 -16.65
CA GLY A 108 -6.81 -14.38 -15.91
C GLY A 108 -5.44 -13.80 -15.53
N LEU A 109 -5.29 -12.46 -15.48
CA LEU A 109 -4.03 -11.81 -15.06
C LEU A 109 -3.79 -11.91 -13.54
N GLU A 110 -4.83 -12.19 -12.75
CA GLU A 110 -4.82 -12.23 -11.27
C GLU A 110 -5.38 -13.56 -10.72
N ARG A 111 -4.83 -14.70 -11.15
CA ARG A 111 -5.43 -16.04 -10.92
C ARG A 111 -5.69 -16.43 -9.46
N GLY A 112 -4.86 -15.95 -8.53
CA GLY A 112 -4.97 -16.26 -7.10
C GLY A 112 -5.68 -15.17 -6.29
N VAL A 113 -6.38 -14.24 -6.94
CA VAL A 113 -7.12 -13.14 -6.29
C VAL A 113 -8.61 -13.48 -6.30
N PRO A 114 -9.37 -13.23 -5.21
CA PRO A 114 -10.82 -13.47 -5.19
C PRO A 114 -11.56 -12.65 -6.25
N LYS A 115 -12.77 -13.10 -6.60
CA LYS A 115 -13.64 -12.42 -7.57
C LYS A 115 -13.88 -10.96 -7.23
N LEU A 116 -14.10 -10.13 -8.26
CA LEU A 116 -14.22 -8.67 -8.09
C LEU A 116 -15.28 -8.29 -7.04
N GLN A 117 -16.49 -8.85 -7.11
CA GLN A 117 -17.56 -8.47 -6.20
C GLN A 117 -17.21 -8.73 -4.73
N PHE A 118 -16.64 -9.90 -4.43
CA PHE A 118 -16.19 -10.22 -3.07
C PHE A 118 -15.18 -9.19 -2.54
N ARG A 119 -14.29 -8.71 -3.42
CA ARG A 119 -13.29 -7.71 -3.07
C ARG A 119 -13.91 -6.32 -2.85
N ILE A 120 -14.88 -5.93 -3.66
CA ILE A 120 -15.67 -4.69 -3.45
C ILE A 120 -16.42 -4.75 -2.12
N ASP A 121 -17.08 -5.86 -1.81
CA ASP A 121 -17.79 -6.03 -0.54
C ASP A 121 -16.80 -5.97 0.65
N THR A 122 -15.63 -6.59 0.51
CA THR A 122 -14.54 -6.49 1.50
C THR A 122 -14.06 -5.04 1.67
N PHE A 123 -13.97 -4.26 0.60
CA PHE A 123 -13.60 -2.85 0.65
C PHE A 123 -14.58 -2.08 1.53
N LYS A 124 -15.89 -2.25 1.28
CA LYS A 124 -16.96 -1.60 2.05
C LYS A 124 -16.91 -2.01 3.53
N MET A 125 -16.76 -3.30 3.81
CA MET A 125 -16.61 -3.79 5.19
C MET A 125 -15.42 -3.14 5.93
N LEU A 126 -14.30 -2.91 5.24
CA LEU A 126 -13.14 -2.26 5.85
C LEU A 126 -13.40 -0.79 6.16
N VAL A 127 -14.06 -0.07 5.24
CA VAL A 127 -14.46 1.33 5.44
C VAL A 127 -15.46 1.45 6.58
N ASP A 128 -16.46 0.57 6.66
CA ASP A 128 -17.43 0.55 7.76
C ASP A 128 -16.73 0.34 9.11
N ARG A 129 -15.62 -0.41 9.13
CA ARG A 129 -14.88 -0.72 10.36
C ARG A 129 -13.85 0.33 10.77
N LEU A 130 -13.19 0.96 9.80
CA LEU A 130 -12.06 1.88 10.02
C LEU A 130 -12.41 3.36 9.77
N GLY A 131 -13.64 3.62 9.30
CA GLY A 131 -14.15 4.92 8.89
C GLY A 131 -13.79 5.27 7.46
N LEU A 132 -14.44 6.31 6.94
CA LEU A 132 -14.11 6.90 5.64
C LEU A 132 -12.61 7.28 5.60
N ASN A 133 -12.01 7.21 4.41
CA ASN A 133 -10.59 7.51 4.15
C ASN A 133 -9.57 6.53 4.74
N SER A 134 -10.04 5.38 5.22
CA SER A 134 -9.18 4.31 5.71
C SER A 134 -8.76 3.32 4.64
N VAL A 135 -9.42 3.32 3.49
CA VAL A 135 -9.12 2.43 2.37
C VAL A 135 -8.98 3.28 1.11
N ILE A 136 -7.84 3.15 0.47
CA ILE A 136 -7.49 3.85 -0.76
C ILE A 136 -7.61 2.87 -1.90
N TRP A 137 -8.44 3.18 -2.89
CA TRP A 137 -8.59 2.35 -4.07
C TRP A 137 -7.37 2.52 -4.96
N ARG A 138 -6.75 1.40 -5.34
CA ARG A 138 -5.71 1.34 -6.35
C ARG A 138 -6.19 0.51 -7.54
N PHE A 139 -6.04 1.07 -8.74
CA PHE A 139 -6.07 0.31 -9.98
C PHE A 139 -4.66 0.38 -10.59
N ASP A 140 -3.78 -0.48 -10.10
CA ASP A 140 -2.34 -0.44 -10.40
C ASP A 140 -1.82 -1.88 -10.59
N PRO A 141 -1.26 -2.20 -11.78
CA PRO A 141 -1.14 -1.36 -12.98
C PRO A 141 -2.33 -1.52 -13.95
N MET A 142 -2.55 -0.52 -14.80
CA MET A 142 -3.38 -0.58 -16.01
C MET A 142 -2.61 -1.32 -17.12
N ILE A 143 -3.13 -2.46 -17.59
CA ILE A 143 -2.47 -3.34 -18.56
C ILE A 143 -3.29 -3.41 -19.84
N LEU A 144 -2.63 -3.19 -20.98
CA LEU A 144 -3.20 -3.41 -22.31
C LEU A 144 -2.73 -4.76 -22.85
N THR A 145 -3.66 -5.50 -23.45
CA THR A 145 -3.43 -6.78 -24.15
C THR A 145 -4.28 -6.81 -25.42
N ASP A 146 -4.19 -7.86 -26.22
CA ASP A 146 -5.08 -8.04 -27.39
C ASP A 146 -6.57 -8.09 -26.99
N ASP A 147 -6.86 -8.42 -25.73
CA ASP A 147 -8.22 -8.55 -25.18
C ASP A 147 -8.56 -7.45 -24.15
N ILE A 148 -7.69 -6.47 -23.94
CA ILE A 148 -7.89 -5.38 -22.98
C ILE A 148 -7.44 -4.08 -23.63
N HIS A 149 -8.41 -3.28 -24.04
CA HIS A 149 -8.20 -1.96 -24.63
C HIS A 149 -8.47 -0.84 -23.61
N ILE A 150 -8.19 0.40 -24.01
CA ILE A 150 -8.41 1.60 -23.20
C ILE A 150 -9.87 1.70 -22.76
N ASP A 151 -10.82 1.49 -23.67
CA ASP A 151 -12.26 1.55 -23.39
C ASP A 151 -12.70 0.45 -22.41
N ASP A 152 -12.12 -0.75 -22.52
CA ASP A 152 -12.37 -1.84 -21.57
C ASP A 152 -11.92 -1.46 -20.15
N LEU A 153 -10.75 -0.83 -20.02
CA LEU A 153 -10.24 -0.34 -18.75
C LEU A 153 -11.11 0.79 -18.19
N LEU A 154 -11.55 1.73 -19.02
CA LEU A 154 -12.47 2.80 -18.61
C LEU A 154 -13.78 2.23 -18.09
N HIS A 155 -14.40 1.27 -18.78
CA HIS A 155 -15.62 0.60 -18.32
C HIS A 155 -15.42 -0.17 -17.00
N ARG A 156 -14.26 -0.82 -16.82
CA ARG A 156 -13.94 -1.54 -15.57
C ARG A 156 -13.77 -0.57 -14.41
N VAL A 157 -13.04 0.52 -14.62
CA VAL A 157 -12.87 1.60 -13.64
C VAL A 157 -14.22 2.23 -13.33
N GLU A 158 -15.07 2.46 -14.34
CA GLU A 158 -16.41 3.00 -14.16
C GLU A 158 -17.28 2.10 -13.28
N ASN A 159 -17.32 0.81 -13.58
CA ASN A 159 -18.07 -0.17 -12.79
C ASN A 159 -17.62 -0.18 -11.31
N ILE A 160 -16.32 -0.17 -11.05
CA ILE A 160 -15.80 -0.16 -9.67
C ILE A 160 -16.08 1.19 -9.01
N GLY A 161 -15.81 2.31 -9.70
CA GLY A 161 -16.00 3.66 -9.19
C GLY A 161 -17.44 3.92 -8.78
N ASN A 162 -18.41 3.49 -9.59
CA ASN A 162 -19.83 3.56 -9.28
C ASN A 162 -20.20 2.83 -7.98
N GLN A 163 -19.56 1.70 -7.72
CA GLN A 163 -19.82 0.90 -6.52
C GLN A 163 -19.07 1.42 -5.27
N LEU A 164 -17.96 2.13 -5.46
CA LEU A 164 -17.13 2.69 -4.38
C LEU A 164 -17.43 4.16 -4.06
N LYS A 165 -18.33 4.82 -4.81
CA LYS A 165 -18.79 6.17 -4.50
C LYS A 165 -19.25 6.26 -3.04
N GLY A 166 -18.66 7.18 -2.29
CA GLY A 166 -18.92 7.36 -0.86
C GLY A 166 -18.14 6.44 0.09
N TYR A 167 -17.33 5.51 -0.42
CA TYR A 167 -16.48 4.62 0.39
C TYR A 167 -15.00 4.99 0.37
N THR A 168 -14.55 5.79 -0.60
CA THR A 168 -13.17 6.30 -0.67
C THR A 168 -13.15 7.71 -1.24
N GLU A 169 -12.09 8.45 -0.92
CA GLU A 169 -11.81 9.78 -1.46
C GLU A 169 -10.77 9.72 -2.59
N LYS A 170 -10.13 8.58 -2.85
CA LYS A 170 -8.93 8.55 -3.69
C LYS A 170 -8.85 7.29 -4.55
N LEU A 171 -8.65 7.51 -5.84
CA LEU A 171 -8.26 6.49 -6.83
C LEU A 171 -6.80 6.72 -7.22
N VAL A 172 -5.96 5.74 -6.94
CA VAL A 172 -4.58 5.71 -7.40
C VAL A 172 -4.45 4.75 -8.58
N PHE A 173 -3.78 5.17 -9.64
CA PHE A 173 -3.51 4.30 -10.79
C PHE A 173 -2.09 4.50 -11.33
N SER A 174 -1.70 3.63 -12.25
CA SER A 174 -0.46 3.72 -13.00
C SER A 174 -0.58 2.94 -14.30
N TYR A 175 0.28 3.24 -15.25
CA TYR A 175 0.33 2.53 -16.52
C TYR A 175 1.39 1.44 -16.46
N ALA A 176 1.11 0.27 -17.04
CA ALA A 176 2.11 -0.80 -17.08
C ALA A 176 3.27 -0.41 -18.01
N ASP A 177 4.49 -0.35 -17.46
CA ASP A 177 5.74 -0.17 -18.22
C ASP A 177 6.44 -1.53 -18.36
N ILE A 178 5.96 -2.37 -19.27
CA ILE A 178 6.32 -3.80 -19.28
C ILE A 178 7.79 -3.97 -19.72
N ALA A 179 8.25 -3.16 -20.66
CA ALA A 179 9.60 -3.16 -21.20
C ALA A 179 10.66 -2.79 -20.15
N ALA A 180 10.38 -1.85 -19.24
CA ALA A 180 11.31 -1.51 -18.16
C ALA A 180 11.44 -2.64 -17.13
N TYR A 181 10.40 -3.44 -16.92
CA TYR A 181 10.37 -4.51 -15.95
C TYR A 181 10.60 -5.89 -16.59
N ARG A 182 11.87 -6.24 -16.84
CA ARG A 182 12.29 -7.52 -17.46
C ARG A 182 11.56 -8.77 -16.92
N ARG A 183 11.28 -8.80 -15.61
CA ARG A 183 10.59 -9.93 -14.98
C ARG A 183 9.10 -9.99 -15.33
N VAL A 184 8.44 -8.84 -15.40
CA VAL A 184 7.03 -8.72 -15.82
C VAL A 184 6.91 -9.20 -17.26
N LYS A 185 7.76 -8.67 -18.14
CA LYS A 185 7.87 -9.12 -19.54
C LYS A 185 8.04 -10.64 -19.65
N ALA A 186 9.03 -11.21 -18.98
CA ALA A 186 9.31 -12.64 -19.02
C ALA A 186 8.13 -13.50 -18.51
N ASN A 187 7.38 -13.03 -17.51
CA ASN A 187 6.21 -13.75 -17.00
C ASN A 187 5.05 -13.74 -18.01
N LEU A 188 4.78 -12.60 -18.63
CA LEU A 188 3.72 -12.46 -19.66
C LEU A 188 4.03 -13.34 -20.87
N GLU A 189 5.28 -13.29 -21.38
CA GLU A 189 5.74 -14.12 -22.49
C GLU A 189 5.65 -15.61 -22.17
N LYS A 190 6.09 -16.03 -20.98
CA LYS A 190 6.00 -17.43 -20.53
C LYS A 190 4.55 -17.92 -20.43
N SER A 191 3.63 -17.04 -20.11
CA SER A 191 2.20 -17.33 -20.01
C SER A 191 1.46 -17.15 -21.34
N ASN A 192 2.17 -16.82 -22.43
CA ASN A 192 1.61 -16.53 -23.75
C ASN A 192 0.52 -15.44 -23.73
N ILE A 193 0.74 -14.39 -22.93
CA ILE A 193 -0.17 -13.25 -22.85
C ILE A 193 0.41 -12.13 -23.72
N PRO A 194 -0.25 -11.79 -24.85
CA PRO A 194 0.15 -10.63 -25.63
C PRO A 194 -0.08 -9.36 -24.82
N TYR A 195 0.80 -8.37 -24.97
CA TYR A 195 0.74 -7.12 -24.23
C TYR A 195 1.15 -5.95 -25.12
N HIS A 196 0.58 -4.79 -24.82
CA HIS A 196 0.89 -3.53 -25.50
C HIS A 196 1.47 -2.53 -24.50
N GLU A 197 2.48 -1.78 -24.94
CA GLU A 197 3.01 -0.66 -24.16
C GLU A 197 2.12 0.55 -24.33
N TRP A 198 1.92 1.28 -23.24
CA TRP A 198 1.23 2.56 -23.28
C TRP A 198 2.08 3.61 -23.97
N THR A 199 1.51 4.28 -24.97
CA THR A 199 2.08 5.52 -25.52
C THR A 199 1.68 6.73 -24.69
N LEU A 200 2.44 7.81 -24.77
CA LEU A 200 2.10 9.06 -24.07
C LEU A 200 0.74 9.62 -24.50
N SER A 201 0.36 9.43 -25.77
CA SER A 201 -0.94 9.86 -26.28
C SER A 201 -2.09 9.05 -25.67
N GLU A 202 -1.93 7.73 -25.56
CA GLU A 202 -2.94 6.86 -24.96
C GLU A 202 -3.08 7.12 -23.46
N MET A 203 -1.96 7.37 -22.75
CA MET A 203 -1.99 7.79 -21.35
C MET A 203 -2.78 9.08 -21.17
N ASP A 204 -2.52 10.09 -22.00
CA ASP A 204 -3.21 11.39 -21.93
C ASP A 204 -4.71 11.24 -22.22
N VAL A 205 -5.08 10.48 -23.25
CA VAL A 205 -6.49 10.18 -23.59
C VAL A 205 -7.19 9.45 -22.44
N PHE A 206 -6.57 8.39 -21.89
CA PHE A 206 -7.15 7.65 -20.77
C PHE A 206 -7.35 8.56 -19.55
N ALA A 207 -6.36 9.41 -19.23
CA ALA A 207 -6.46 10.34 -18.10
C ALA A 207 -7.57 11.37 -18.30
N GLN A 208 -7.74 11.88 -19.52
CA GLN A 208 -8.81 12.81 -19.86
C GLN A 208 -10.19 12.17 -19.66
N GLU A 209 -10.41 10.97 -20.21
CA GLU A 209 -11.71 10.28 -20.07
C GLU A 209 -11.97 9.85 -18.62
N LEU A 210 -10.94 9.40 -17.91
CA LEU A 210 -11.04 9.09 -16.48
C LEU A 210 -11.42 10.32 -15.65
N ALA A 211 -10.89 11.51 -15.98
CA ALA A 211 -11.23 12.74 -15.28
C ALA A 211 -12.71 13.11 -15.46
N LYS A 212 -13.28 12.90 -16.66
CA LYS A 212 -14.73 13.09 -16.91
C LYS A 212 -15.56 12.10 -16.08
N LEU A 213 -15.19 10.82 -16.08
CA LEU A 213 -15.85 9.81 -15.24
C LEU A 213 -15.77 10.16 -13.74
N ASN A 214 -14.72 10.84 -13.32
CA ASN A 214 -14.54 11.22 -11.94
C ASN A 214 -15.44 12.38 -11.49
N GLU A 215 -16.03 13.17 -12.41
CA GLU A 215 -16.97 14.25 -12.06
C GLU A 215 -18.17 13.74 -11.26
N GLN A 216 -18.63 12.50 -11.51
CA GLN A 216 -19.72 11.88 -10.77
C GLN A 216 -19.31 11.28 -9.41
N TRP A 217 -18.03 10.98 -9.20
CA TRP A 217 -17.54 10.33 -7.97
C TRP A 217 -16.88 11.30 -7.00
N GLY A 218 -16.16 12.30 -7.51
CA GLY A 218 -15.42 13.27 -6.72
C GLY A 218 -14.17 12.69 -6.04
N PHE A 219 -13.53 11.67 -6.63
CA PHE A 219 -12.28 11.15 -6.07
C PHE A 219 -11.09 12.07 -6.40
N THR A 220 -10.10 12.09 -5.52
CA THR A 220 -8.76 12.55 -5.86
C THR A 220 -8.12 11.49 -6.75
N LEU A 221 -7.89 11.82 -8.02
CA LEU A 221 -7.14 10.98 -8.94
C LEU A 221 -5.65 11.19 -8.72
N ALA A 222 -4.87 10.11 -8.65
CA ALA A 222 -3.42 10.24 -8.51
C ALA A 222 -2.63 9.13 -9.21
N THR A 223 -1.51 9.49 -9.85
CA THR A 223 -0.60 8.52 -10.47
C THR A 223 0.53 8.09 -9.54
N CYS A 224 0.90 6.81 -9.59
CA CYS A 224 1.95 6.24 -8.74
C CYS A 224 3.32 6.26 -9.43
N GLY A 225 4.11 7.32 -9.20
CA GLY A 225 5.52 7.37 -9.65
C GLY A 225 5.71 7.54 -11.16
N GLU A 226 4.67 8.01 -11.85
CA GLU A 226 4.67 8.32 -13.27
C GLU A 226 5.43 9.62 -13.57
N LYS A 227 6.08 9.67 -14.73
CA LYS A 227 6.79 10.87 -15.21
C LYS A 227 5.86 11.86 -15.94
N ILE A 228 4.78 11.35 -16.54
CA ILE A 228 3.84 12.18 -17.31
C ILE A 228 3.13 13.18 -16.39
N ASP A 229 3.07 14.43 -16.84
CA ASP A 229 2.33 15.50 -16.18
C ASP A 229 0.87 15.46 -16.65
N LEU A 230 -0.02 15.15 -15.71
CA LEU A 230 -1.47 15.06 -15.88
C LEU A 230 -2.20 16.08 -14.99
N GLU A 231 -1.50 17.10 -14.48
CA GLU A 231 -2.10 18.11 -13.59
C GLU A 231 -3.25 18.87 -14.25
N ARG A 232 -3.22 19.02 -15.59
CA ARG A 232 -4.32 19.61 -16.40
C ARG A 232 -5.66 18.87 -16.25
N TYR A 233 -5.64 17.61 -15.83
CA TYR A 233 -6.82 16.79 -15.56
C TYR A 233 -7.07 16.63 -14.06
N HIS A 234 -6.44 17.47 -13.24
CA HIS A 234 -6.46 17.41 -11.78
C HIS A 234 -5.97 16.06 -11.21
N VAL A 235 -5.06 15.39 -11.94
CA VAL A 235 -4.44 14.15 -11.48
C VAL A 235 -3.13 14.47 -10.75
N ALA A 236 -3.10 14.18 -9.46
CA ALA A 236 -1.94 14.47 -8.61
C ALA A 236 -0.87 13.36 -8.68
N HIS A 237 0.33 13.65 -8.18
CA HIS A 237 1.31 12.59 -7.88
C HIS A 237 1.03 11.94 -6.53
N ASN A 238 0.95 10.61 -6.52
CA ASN A 238 0.54 9.87 -5.34
C ASN A 238 1.67 9.72 -4.29
N LYS A 239 1.24 9.66 -3.02
CA LYS A 239 2.00 9.14 -1.89
C LYS A 239 1.30 7.87 -1.40
N CYS A 240 1.91 6.70 -1.57
CA CYS A 240 1.39 5.47 -0.97
C CYS A 240 1.54 5.48 0.56
N ILE A 241 2.61 6.10 1.07
CA ILE A 241 2.76 6.52 2.47
C ILE A 241 2.55 8.03 2.51
N ASP A 242 1.32 8.41 2.82
CA ASP A 242 0.80 9.77 2.68
C ASP A 242 0.78 10.47 4.04
N ASP A 243 1.68 11.43 4.26
CA ASP A 243 1.74 12.19 5.49
C ASP A 243 0.46 12.98 5.74
N ASP A 244 -0.18 13.52 4.70
CA ASP A 244 -1.38 14.33 4.83
C ASP A 244 -2.56 13.47 5.30
N LEU A 245 -2.67 12.25 4.76
CA LEU A 245 -3.65 11.28 5.24
C LEU A 245 -3.36 10.79 6.66
N ILE A 246 -2.09 10.50 6.98
CA ILE A 246 -1.70 10.06 8.33
C ILE A 246 -2.03 11.14 9.35
N ILE A 247 -1.76 12.41 9.04
CA ILE A 247 -2.10 13.56 9.88
C ILE A 247 -3.60 13.61 10.13
N ARG A 248 -4.44 13.61 9.07
CA ARG A 248 -5.90 13.63 9.22
C ARG A 248 -6.44 12.49 10.09
N ARG A 249 -5.80 11.32 10.06
CA ARG A 249 -6.25 10.11 10.78
C ARG A 249 -5.70 9.96 12.19
N ALA A 250 -4.57 10.58 12.51
CA ALA A 250 -3.83 10.31 13.74
C ALA A 250 -3.20 11.56 14.37
N TYR A 251 -3.76 12.75 14.13
CA TYR A 251 -3.25 14.03 14.66
C TYR A 251 -3.16 14.08 16.20
N GLU A 252 -3.92 13.24 16.90
CA GLU A 252 -3.88 13.13 18.37
C GLU A 252 -2.61 12.44 18.90
N ASP A 253 -1.88 11.69 18.06
CA ASP A 253 -0.63 11.05 18.47
C ASP A 253 0.54 12.03 18.38
N ALA A 254 0.89 12.62 19.52
CA ALA A 254 1.97 13.61 19.62
C ALA A 254 3.35 13.07 19.20
N ILE A 255 3.63 11.77 19.38
CA ILE A 255 4.90 11.15 18.97
C ILE A 255 4.94 11.08 17.44
N LEU A 256 3.84 10.67 16.81
CA LEU A 256 3.71 10.63 15.36
C LEU A 256 3.75 12.04 14.76
N MET A 257 3.05 13.02 15.32
CA MET A 257 3.09 14.41 14.82
C MET A 257 4.48 15.02 14.95
N LYS A 258 5.20 14.76 16.05
CA LYS A 258 6.60 15.15 16.19
C LYS A 258 7.48 14.49 15.13
N PHE A 259 7.28 13.19 14.86
CA PHE A 259 8.00 12.48 13.80
C PHE A 259 7.73 13.09 12.42
N LEU A 260 6.49 13.47 12.12
CA LEU A 260 6.09 14.13 10.88
C LEU A 260 6.48 15.62 10.84
N GLY A 261 6.89 16.23 11.95
CA GLY A 261 7.16 17.66 12.03
C GLY A 261 5.89 18.47 11.78
N VAL A 262 4.85 18.20 12.55
CA VAL A 262 3.54 18.84 12.42
C VAL A 262 3.23 19.61 13.69
N GLN A 263 2.75 20.83 13.53
CA GLN A 263 2.17 21.64 14.60
C GLN A 263 0.66 21.64 14.46
N ILE A 264 -0.04 21.36 15.56
CA ILE A 264 -1.50 21.40 15.62
C ILE A 264 -1.90 22.72 16.26
N VAL A 265 -2.75 23.48 15.57
CA VAL A 265 -3.17 24.82 15.97
C VAL A 265 -4.69 24.92 15.92
N ASP A 266 -5.27 25.68 16.85
CA ASP A 266 -6.71 25.97 16.90
C ASP A 266 -7.04 27.18 16.00
N SER A 267 -8.03 27.04 15.11
CA SER A 267 -8.53 28.12 14.23
C SER A 267 -9.16 29.29 14.98
N SER A 268 -9.53 29.12 16.26
CA SER A 268 -10.07 30.21 17.06
C SER A 268 -9.07 31.37 17.26
N LEU A 269 -7.78 31.14 17.00
CA LEU A 269 -6.70 32.09 17.27
C LEU A 269 -6.10 32.75 16.01
N PHE A 270 -6.21 32.13 14.82
CA PHE A 270 -5.56 32.62 13.59
C PHE A 270 -6.29 32.14 12.32
N GLU A 271 -6.19 32.92 11.23
CA GLU A 271 -6.58 32.45 9.89
C GLU A 271 -5.70 31.26 9.47
N ALA A 272 -6.32 30.26 8.82
CA ALA A 272 -5.62 29.07 8.38
C ALA A 272 -4.57 29.41 7.30
N PRO A 273 -3.30 29.04 7.48
CA PRO A 273 -2.29 29.19 6.44
C PRO A 273 -2.69 28.43 5.16
N GLU A 274 -2.24 28.93 4.01
CA GLU A 274 -2.60 28.40 2.67
C GLU A 274 -2.30 26.90 2.48
N ASN A 275 -1.32 26.35 3.22
CA ASN A 275 -0.91 24.95 3.16
C ASN A 275 -1.31 24.12 4.40
N ALA A 276 -2.26 24.62 5.20
CA ALA A 276 -2.70 23.93 6.41
C ALA A 276 -3.67 22.78 6.09
N ILE A 277 -3.49 21.67 6.79
CA ILE A 277 -4.39 20.51 6.69
C ILE A 277 -5.54 20.73 7.67
N SER A 278 -6.76 20.78 7.17
CA SER A 278 -7.96 20.89 8.01
C SER A 278 -8.15 19.62 8.85
N LEU A 279 -8.45 19.80 10.13
CA LEU A 279 -8.72 18.76 11.11
C LEU A 279 -10.12 18.95 11.73
N PRO A 280 -10.67 17.93 12.42
CA PRO A 280 -11.93 18.08 13.14
C PRO A 280 -11.91 19.24 14.15
N ASN A 281 -13.10 19.72 14.52
CA ASN A 281 -13.30 20.76 15.53
C ASN A 281 -12.61 22.10 15.23
N GLY A 282 -12.40 22.42 13.95
CA GLY A 282 -11.75 23.66 13.55
C GLY A 282 -10.26 23.70 13.85
N TRP A 283 -9.60 22.56 14.03
CA TRP A 283 -8.15 22.53 14.18
C TRP A 283 -7.48 22.48 12.81
N PHE A 284 -6.21 22.89 12.74
CA PHE A 284 -5.41 22.75 11.54
C PHE A 284 -4.00 22.27 11.86
N ALA A 285 -3.46 21.47 10.95
CA ALA A 285 -2.10 20.95 11.00
C ALA A 285 -1.19 21.71 10.03
N ILE A 286 -0.09 22.24 10.55
CA ILE A 286 0.96 22.91 9.78
C ILE A 286 2.19 22.01 9.73
N LYS A 287 2.63 21.63 8.52
CA LYS A 287 3.87 20.89 8.32
C LYS A 287 5.07 21.84 8.38
N THR A 288 6.08 21.49 9.17
CA THR A 288 7.32 22.27 9.34
C THR A 288 8.51 21.70 8.56
N LYS A 289 8.34 20.55 7.90
CA LYS A 289 9.36 19.93 7.05
C LYS A 289 8.76 19.11 5.92
N ASN A 290 9.57 18.85 4.90
CA ASN A 290 9.27 17.87 3.87
C ASN A 290 9.74 16.47 4.33
N ASN A 291 8.83 15.51 4.36
CA ASN A 291 9.09 14.14 4.82
C ASN A 291 9.37 13.14 3.69
N ARG A 292 9.46 13.61 2.43
CA ARG A 292 9.71 12.75 1.27
C ARG A 292 10.94 11.88 1.50
N ASP A 293 10.79 10.59 1.24
CA ASP A 293 11.89 9.64 1.34
C ASP A 293 12.78 9.72 0.11
N ASN A 294 14.02 10.18 0.30
CA ASN A 294 15.03 10.31 -0.75
C ASN A 294 15.43 8.96 -1.38
N GLY A 295 15.09 7.83 -0.76
CA GLY A 295 15.30 6.49 -1.32
C GLY A 295 14.22 6.06 -2.33
N GLN A 296 13.17 6.85 -2.52
CA GLN A 296 12.09 6.55 -3.46
C GLN A 296 12.41 7.03 -4.89
N ARG A 297 11.63 6.52 -5.86
CA ARG A 297 11.70 6.95 -7.27
C ARG A 297 11.53 8.48 -7.41
N ALA A 298 12.08 9.04 -8.49
CA ALA A 298 12.14 10.49 -8.72
C ALA A 298 10.78 11.21 -8.57
N PHE A 299 9.69 10.59 -9.02
CA PHE A 299 8.32 11.15 -8.96
C PHE A 299 7.45 10.53 -7.85
N CYS A 300 8.05 9.75 -6.94
CA CYS A 300 7.34 9.19 -5.79
C CYS A 300 7.37 10.18 -4.63
N GLY A 301 6.19 10.53 -4.12
CA GLY A 301 6.03 11.44 -2.98
C GLY A 301 5.97 10.76 -1.60
N CYS A 302 6.12 9.43 -1.54
CA CYS A 302 6.01 8.69 -0.28
C CYS A 302 7.01 9.18 0.76
N ILE A 303 6.55 9.25 2.00
CA ILE A 303 7.41 9.54 3.14
C ILE A 303 8.12 8.28 3.64
N THR A 304 9.09 8.47 4.54
CA THR A 304 9.89 7.36 5.08
C THR A 304 9.05 6.43 5.96
N SER A 305 9.16 5.13 5.72
CA SER A 305 8.61 4.05 6.56
C SER A 305 9.50 2.82 6.47
N LYS A 306 9.37 1.88 7.41
CA LYS A 306 10.10 0.60 7.36
C LYS A 306 9.22 -0.49 6.76
N ASP A 307 9.61 -1.00 5.60
CA ASP A 307 8.99 -2.20 5.01
C ASP A 307 9.45 -3.47 5.74
N ILE A 308 8.51 -4.39 5.93
CA ILE A 308 8.69 -5.71 6.53
C ILE A 308 8.31 -6.85 5.57
N GLY A 309 7.92 -6.54 4.34
CA GLY A 309 7.67 -7.53 3.29
C GLY A 309 8.95 -8.22 2.79
N GLU A 310 8.77 -9.35 2.13
CA GLU A 310 9.82 -10.19 1.56
C GLU A 310 9.44 -10.66 0.15
N TYR A 311 10.39 -10.62 -0.80
CA TYR A 311 10.14 -11.12 -2.16
C TYR A 311 9.80 -12.61 -2.15
N ASN A 312 9.12 -13.11 -3.19
CA ASN A 312 8.75 -14.51 -3.33
C ASN A 312 7.80 -15.02 -2.24
N THR A 313 6.88 -14.23 -1.72
CA THR A 313 5.95 -14.67 -0.66
C THR A 313 4.48 -14.39 -0.98
N CYS A 314 4.18 -13.58 -2.00
CA CYS A 314 2.80 -13.34 -2.39
C CYS A 314 2.24 -14.48 -3.27
N ALA A 315 1.28 -15.25 -2.79
CA ALA A 315 0.72 -16.40 -3.51
C ALA A 315 -0.44 -16.06 -4.48
N HIS A 316 -0.67 -14.77 -4.79
CA HIS A 316 -1.71 -14.36 -5.76
C HIS A 316 -1.42 -14.75 -7.21
N GLN A 317 -0.18 -15.11 -7.54
CA GLN A 317 0.21 -15.60 -8.87
C GLN A 317 -0.14 -14.66 -10.05
N CYS A 318 -0.12 -13.34 -9.82
CA CYS A 318 -0.38 -12.37 -10.89
C CYS A 318 0.65 -12.49 -12.01
N GLU A 319 0.18 -12.39 -13.26
CA GLU A 319 1.03 -12.55 -14.46
C GLU A 319 2.03 -11.40 -14.61
N TYR A 320 1.66 -10.23 -14.11
CA TYR A 320 2.51 -9.03 -14.12
C TYR A 320 3.27 -8.83 -12.80
N CYS A 321 3.44 -9.88 -11.99
CA CYS A 321 4.12 -9.75 -10.70
C CYS A 321 5.63 -9.46 -10.87
N TYR A 322 6.10 -8.35 -10.31
CA TYR A 322 7.53 -8.05 -10.23
C TYR A 322 8.20 -8.66 -8.98
N ALA A 323 7.43 -8.96 -7.93
CA ALA A 323 7.95 -9.32 -6.61
C ALA A 323 8.27 -10.82 -6.42
N ASN A 324 7.77 -11.69 -7.30
CA ASN A 324 8.09 -13.12 -7.25
C ASN A 324 8.96 -13.50 -8.45
N THR A 325 10.10 -14.12 -8.20
CA THR A 325 10.97 -14.74 -9.20
C THR A 325 10.23 -15.86 -9.95
N SER A 326 9.38 -16.63 -9.26
CA SER A 326 8.46 -17.58 -9.89
C SER A 326 7.21 -17.80 -9.05
N LYS A 327 6.09 -18.19 -9.67
CA LYS A 327 4.85 -18.59 -8.97
C LYS A 327 5.12 -19.71 -7.96
N GLN A 328 5.89 -20.72 -8.37
CA GLN A 328 6.24 -21.87 -7.52
C GLN A 328 7.02 -21.45 -6.27
N SER A 329 8.00 -20.54 -6.40
CA SER A 329 8.78 -20.08 -5.25
C SER A 329 7.92 -19.44 -4.15
N ALA A 330 6.89 -18.68 -4.54
CA ALA A 330 5.95 -18.08 -3.61
C ALA A 330 5.07 -19.12 -2.91
N ILE A 331 4.60 -20.12 -3.65
CA ILE A 331 3.83 -21.24 -3.08
C ILE A 331 4.69 -22.06 -2.11
N ASP A 332 5.95 -22.34 -2.44
CA ASP A 332 6.85 -23.11 -1.58
C ASP A 332 7.23 -22.34 -0.31
N ASN A 333 7.44 -21.03 -0.41
CA ASN A 333 7.66 -20.17 0.75
C ASN A 333 6.40 -20.10 1.64
N LEU A 334 5.20 -20.02 1.06
CA LEU A 334 3.95 -20.06 1.83
C LEU A 334 3.74 -21.42 2.53
N LYS A 335 4.08 -22.53 1.86
CA LYS A 335 4.06 -23.86 2.51
C LYS A 335 5.05 -23.95 3.67
N ARG A 336 6.27 -23.42 3.50
CA ARG A 336 7.27 -23.36 4.57
C ARG A 336 6.80 -22.52 5.74
N HIS A 337 6.15 -21.38 5.46
CA HIS A 337 5.50 -20.57 6.48
C HIS A 337 4.50 -21.39 7.31
N TRP A 338 3.61 -22.15 6.69
CA TRP A 338 2.62 -22.96 7.42
C TRP A 338 3.23 -24.07 8.30
N SER A 339 4.46 -24.52 8.02
CA SER A 339 5.17 -25.44 8.91
C SER A 339 5.63 -24.77 10.22
N ASN A 340 5.81 -23.44 10.22
CA ASN A 340 6.19 -22.66 11.39
C ASN A 340 5.60 -21.23 11.31
N PRO A 341 4.27 -21.07 11.47
CA PRO A 341 3.55 -19.86 11.10
C PRO A 341 3.84 -18.66 12.01
N TYR A 342 4.52 -18.88 13.15
CA TYR A 342 4.84 -17.82 14.12
C TYR A 342 6.35 -17.56 14.26
N SER A 343 7.17 -18.11 13.35
CA SER A 343 8.61 -17.84 13.30
C SER A 343 8.93 -16.34 13.29
N GLU A 344 10.14 -15.98 13.71
CA GLU A 344 10.68 -14.62 13.58
C GLU A 344 10.61 -14.13 12.12
N THR A 345 10.79 -15.01 11.15
CA THR A 345 10.76 -14.70 9.70
C THR A 345 9.40 -15.02 9.09
N ILE A 346 9.05 -14.33 8.00
CA ILE A 346 7.77 -14.54 7.30
C ILE A 346 7.70 -15.91 6.61
N ILE A 347 8.83 -16.51 6.21
CA ILE A 347 8.85 -17.82 5.52
C ILE A 347 9.03 -19.02 6.46
N GLY A 348 9.06 -18.80 7.78
CA GLY A 348 9.10 -19.90 8.75
C GLY A 348 10.49 -20.47 9.05
N ILE A 349 11.58 -19.78 8.64
CA ILE A 349 12.99 -20.21 8.86
C ILE A 349 13.66 -19.52 10.04
#